data_AF-A0A9P8A2Z4-F1
#
_entry.id   AF-A0A9P8A2Z4-F1
#
_cell.length_a   1.000
_cell.length_b   1.000
_cell.length_c   1.000
_cell.angle_alpha   90.00
_cell.angle_beta   90.00
_cell.angle_gamma   90.00
#
_symmetry.space_group_name_H-M   'P 1'
#
loop_
_entity.id
_entity.type
_entity.pdbx_description
1 polymer ?
#
loop_
_entity_poly.entity_id
_entity_poly.type
_entity_poly.pdbx_seq_one_letter_code
_entity_poly.pdbx_strand_id
1 'polypeptide(L)'
;MGPNTDLKAGQLIPVRFWTSEMRDADHLPKKSIEQARHGGGMCEFSLSYDGGKSFHVIATYTKTCPDAAYEWPVRIPDNVRSCDDPGKCLFAWSWTAALIAQFYHNCADVTIHGSDNGQIPEKTIQLYDFKGHKQNVAFPGDGLLSRVASTTSRHLMQKAWMEPIARPAVIRSFASSTTVQSSVSVSKSESSPEVAIVTLHQSAFSHDTAKALIKEWKAMEQDQTVRAAMLKSDLKSIFCAGIDFKEFMKGPQSFGEYWRTIRQVFDVIYSSRLNTAAAMHGHSLGLGCVLGMACQDRFMVGSPSGPSSKPATIGLNEVAVGVPVPHWLVELFASITSRRHAERFLPMGRILSVKEALSIGLVDKADFSNQEQMDEFVIRYLAGRSQSPREAQTETMRVIRRNFLKAFRESEEEDVQTITRYVAEEEAQAILKEQLAKLANKSKK
;
A
#
# COMPACT_ATOMS: atom_id res chain seq x y z
N MET A 1 -7.09 10.96 -42.72
CA MET A 1 -5.69 10.50 -42.67
C MET A 1 -4.88 11.71 -42.27
N GLY A 2 -4.22 11.67 -41.10
CA GLY A 2 -3.30 12.74 -40.69
C GLY A 2 -2.07 12.79 -41.59
N PRO A 3 -1.21 13.81 -41.47
CA PRO A 3 0.04 13.85 -42.20
C PRO A 3 0.90 12.62 -41.86
N ASN A 4 1.34 11.89 -42.89
CA ASN A 4 2.30 10.80 -42.73
C ASN A 4 3.70 11.41 -42.58
N THR A 5 4.45 11.00 -41.55
CA THR A 5 5.78 11.58 -41.29
C THR A 5 6.84 10.78 -42.04
N ASP A 6 7.64 11.44 -42.87
CA ASP A 6 8.77 10.84 -43.58
C ASP A 6 10.03 10.80 -42.70
N LEU A 7 10.55 9.60 -42.46
CA LEU A 7 11.77 9.33 -41.71
C LEU A 7 12.85 8.78 -42.64
N LYS A 8 14.08 9.27 -42.54
CA LYS A 8 15.22 8.83 -43.36
C LYS A 8 16.25 8.08 -42.52
N ALA A 9 16.88 7.07 -43.09
CA ALA A 9 18.04 6.43 -42.47
C ALA A 9 19.11 7.46 -42.06
N GLY A 10 19.63 7.31 -40.84
CA GLY A 10 20.61 8.23 -40.26
C GLY A 10 20.06 9.56 -39.76
N GLN A 11 18.77 9.87 -39.99
CA GLN A 11 18.14 11.11 -39.55
C GLN A 11 18.08 11.20 -38.02
N LEU A 12 18.39 12.37 -37.48
CA LEU A 12 18.14 12.70 -36.08
C LEU A 12 16.81 13.45 -35.96
N ILE A 13 15.86 12.88 -35.21
CA ILE A 13 14.52 13.43 -35.04
C ILE A 13 14.40 14.03 -33.64
N PRO A 14 14.05 15.31 -33.48
CA PRO A 14 13.76 15.89 -32.18
C PRO A 14 12.36 15.47 -31.72
N VAL A 15 12.27 14.49 -30.81
CA VAL A 15 10.96 14.07 -30.27
C VAL A 15 10.56 14.99 -29.12
N ARG A 16 9.31 15.47 -29.15
CA ARG A 16 8.70 16.32 -28.11
C ARG A 16 7.42 15.70 -27.61
N PHE A 17 7.14 15.87 -26.32
CA PHE A 17 5.91 15.38 -25.70
C PHE A 17 4.90 16.51 -25.54
N TRP A 18 3.73 16.33 -26.14
CA TRP A 18 2.62 17.27 -26.02
C TRP A 18 1.88 17.08 -24.69
N THR A 19 1.54 18.18 -24.03
CA THR A 19 0.65 18.18 -22.85
C THR A 19 -0.55 19.10 -23.09
N SER A 20 -1.63 18.92 -22.33
CA SER A 20 -2.85 19.73 -22.45
C SER A 20 -2.64 21.22 -22.16
N GLU A 21 -1.53 21.60 -21.54
CA GLU A 21 -1.19 22.99 -21.24
C GLU A 21 -0.41 23.68 -22.38
N MET A 22 0.09 22.92 -23.34
CA MET A 22 0.82 23.47 -24.48
C MET A 22 -0.16 24.10 -25.47
N ARG A 23 0.19 25.31 -25.93
CA ARG A 23 -0.57 26.07 -26.93
C ARG A 23 0.11 26.17 -28.28
N ASP A 24 1.36 25.69 -28.36
CA ASP A 24 2.23 25.78 -29.53
C ASP A 24 3.16 24.55 -29.56
N ALA A 25 3.14 23.81 -30.67
CA ALA A 25 3.93 22.58 -30.88
C ALA A 25 5.35 22.86 -31.34
N ASP A 26 5.60 24.05 -31.86
CA ASP A 26 6.84 24.40 -32.53
C ASP A 26 7.87 24.97 -31.55
N HIS A 27 7.48 25.30 -30.31
CA HIS A 27 8.37 25.86 -29.30
C HIS A 27 8.29 25.12 -27.95
N LEU A 28 9.44 24.97 -27.29
CA LEU A 28 9.51 24.47 -25.92
C LEU A 28 8.87 25.48 -24.94
N PRO A 29 8.21 25.01 -23.87
CA PRO A 29 7.58 25.88 -22.89
C PRO A 29 8.62 26.75 -22.18
N LYS A 30 8.38 28.07 -22.14
CA LYS A 30 9.29 29.05 -21.49
C LYS A 30 9.22 29.05 -19.95
N LYS A 31 8.21 28.39 -19.37
CA LYS A 31 7.99 28.25 -17.93
C LYS A 31 7.73 26.79 -17.60
N SER A 32 7.96 26.39 -16.36
CA SER A 32 7.56 25.08 -15.86
C SER A 32 6.07 24.86 -16.11
N ILE A 33 5.76 23.88 -16.94
CA ILE A 33 4.38 23.41 -17.18
C ILE A 33 4.06 22.29 -16.19
N GLU A 34 2.80 22.23 -15.78
CA GLU A 34 2.31 21.13 -14.96
C GLU A 34 2.24 19.89 -15.85
N GLN A 35 3.07 18.92 -15.52
CA GLN A 35 3.10 17.62 -16.15
C GLN A 35 3.19 16.60 -15.04
N ALA A 36 2.40 15.53 -15.15
CA ALA A 36 2.47 14.40 -14.25
C ALA A 36 3.76 13.61 -14.51
N ARG A 37 4.89 14.13 -14.03
CA ARG A 37 6.22 13.57 -14.27
C ARG A 37 6.40 12.20 -13.61
N HIS A 38 5.65 11.91 -12.54
CA HIS A 38 5.71 10.63 -11.82
C HIS A 38 7.14 10.18 -11.43
N GLY A 39 8.02 11.15 -11.16
CA GLY A 39 9.45 10.94 -10.86
C GLY A 39 10.33 10.62 -12.07
N GLY A 40 9.82 10.81 -13.29
CA GLY A 40 10.43 10.44 -14.55
C GLY A 40 10.23 8.95 -14.86
N GLY A 41 11.15 8.37 -15.61
CA GLY A 41 11.07 6.98 -16.02
C GLY A 41 12.00 6.63 -17.16
N MET A 42 11.69 5.51 -17.81
CA MET A 42 12.39 5.03 -18.99
C MET A 42 11.49 5.20 -20.20
N CYS A 43 11.95 5.93 -21.21
CA CYS A 43 11.33 5.94 -22.52
C CYS A 43 12.09 5.04 -23.47
N GLU A 44 11.37 4.26 -24.28
CA GLU A 44 11.94 3.55 -25.42
C GLU A 44 11.24 4.02 -26.70
N PHE A 45 12.03 4.33 -27.71
CA PHE A 45 11.54 4.68 -29.05
C PHE A 45 11.82 3.52 -29.98
N SER A 46 10.84 3.16 -30.81
CA SER A 46 10.89 1.94 -31.60
C SER A 46 10.23 2.09 -32.96
N LEU A 47 10.60 1.17 -33.86
CA LEU A 47 10.00 1.03 -35.19
C LEU A 47 9.24 -0.29 -35.27
N SER A 48 8.10 -0.30 -35.94
CA SER A 48 7.36 -1.50 -36.32
C SER A 48 7.21 -1.56 -37.84
N TYR A 49 7.28 -2.78 -38.39
CA TYR A 49 7.14 -3.07 -39.81
C TYR A 49 5.99 -4.06 -40.08
N ASP A 50 5.23 -4.43 -39.05
CA ASP A 50 4.23 -5.49 -39.06
C ASP A 50 2.88 -5.05 -38.47
N GLY A 51 2.66 -3.74 -38.37
CA GLY A 51 1.42 -3.15 -37.85
C GLY A 51 1.31 -3.25 -36.33
N GLY A 52 2.44 -3.15 -35.64
CA GLY A 52 2.49 -3.12 -34.18
C GLY A 52 2.45 -4.49 -33.51
N LYS A 53 2.70 -5.57 -34.25
CA LYS A 53 2.86 -6.92 -33.65
C LYS A 53 4.24 -7.09 -33.03
N SER A 54 5.24 -6.37 -33.54
CA SER A 54 6.56 -6.24 -32.95
C SER A 54 7.07 -4.81 -33.02
N PHE A 55 7.88 -4.43 -32.03
CA PHE A 55 8.48 -3.11 -31.93
C PHE A 55 9.98 -3.25 -31.66
N HIS A 56 10.79 -2.60 -32.49
CA HIS A 56 12.24 -2.70 -32.48
C HIS A 56 12.85 -1.41 -31.95
N VAL A 57 13.49 -1.48 -30.79
CA VAL A 57 14.00 -0.32 -30.05
C VAL A 57 15.19 0.30 -30.79
N ILE A 58 15.10 1.60 -31.04
CA ILE A 58 16.13 2.42 -31.69
C ILE A 58 16.74 3.47 -30.77
N ALA A 59 16.06 3.83 -29.67
CA ALA A 59 16.62 4.70 -28.64
C ALA A 59 16.01 4.42 -27.26
N THR A 60 16.79 4.66 -26.21
CA THR A 60 16.34 4.55 -24.81
C THR A 60 16.82 5.75 -24.03
N TYR A 61 15.92 6.37 -23.27
CA TYR A 61 16.22 7.44 -22.32
C TYR A 61 15.80 7.00 -20.93
N THR A 62 16.64 7.22 -19.92
CA THR A 62 16.37 6.80 -18.54
C THR A 62 16.30 7.99 -17.59
N LYS A 63 15.66 7.77 -16.44
CA LYS A 63 15.54 8.66 -15.27
C LYS A 63 14.58 9.85 -15.42
N THR A 64 14.64 10.62 -16.51
CA THR A 64 13.89 11.89 -16.61
C THR A 64 12.86 11.95 -17.73
N CYS A 65 12.82 10.95 -18.62
CA CYS A 65 11.85 10.90 -19.71
C CYS A 65 10.50 10.31 -19.24
N PRO A 66 9.36 10.83 -19.73
CA PRO A 66 9.18 11.99 -20.60
C PRO A 66 9.06 13.29 -19.80
N ASP A 67 9.77 14.32 -20.23
CA ASP A 67 9.55 15.69 -19.75
C ASP A 67 9.38 16.61 -20.96
N ALA A 68 8.24 17.28 -21.01
CA ALA A 68 7.80 18.14 -22.10
C ALA A 68 8.59 19.46 -22.19
N ALA A 69 9.42 19.78 -21.18
CA ALA A 69 10.36 20.89 -21.24
C ALA A 69 11.62 20.58 -22.08
N TYR A 70 11.81 19.34 -22.54
CA TYR A 70 13.01 18.91 -23.26
C TYR A 70 12.69 18.25 -24.60
N GLU A 71 13.66 18.30 -25.51
CA GLU A 71 13.68 17.49 -26.71
C GLU A 71 14.45 16.20 -26.47
N TRP A 72 13.96 15.13 -27.07
CA TRP A 72 14.51 13.78 -26.95
C TRP A 72 14.98 13.34 -28.35
N PRO A 73 16.23 13.64 -28.73
CA PRO A 73 16.70 13.36 -30.08
C PRO A 73 16.80 11.85 -30.33
N VAL A 74 16.10 11.34 -31.34
CA VAL A 74 16.09 9.92 -31.72
C VAL A 74 16.74 9.77 -33.07
N ARG A 75 17.83 9.01 -33.15
CA ARG A 75 18.52 8.72 -34.41
C ARG A 75 17.88 7.50 -35.06
N ILE A 76 17.41 7.65 -36.29
CA ILE A 76 17.03 6.52 -37.13
C ILE A 76 18.29 5.77 -37.54
N PRO A 77 18.39 4.45 -37.31
CA PRO A 77 19.58 3.69 -37.68
C PRO A 77 19.94 3.85 -39.16
N ASP A 78 21.23 3.83 -39.48
CA ASP A 78 21.71 4.07 -40.86
C ASP A 78 21.32 2.95 -41.83
N ASN A 79 21.08 1.74 -41.33
CA ASN A 79 20.78 0.55 -42.10
C ASN A 79 19.32 0.09 -41.95
N VAL A 80 18.40 0.95 -41.53
CA VAL A 80 16.98 0.59 -41.45
C VAL A 80 16.43 0.17 -42.83
N ARG A 81 15.46 -0.73 -42.81
CA ARG A 81 14.73 -1.16 -43.99
C ARG A 81 13.73 -0.07 -44.42
N SER A 82 13.52 0.08 -45.73
CA SER A 82 12.44 0.94 -46.25
C SER A 82 11.05 0.36 -45.94
N CYS A 83 10.07 1.23 -45.67
CA CYS A 83 8.69 0.85 -45.38
C CYS A 83 7.73 2.01 -45.64
N ASP A 84 6.76 1.82 -46.53
CA ASP A 84 5.75 2.81 -46.92
C ASP A 84 4.31 2.27 -46.88
N ASP A 85 4.12 1.06 -46.33
CA ASP A 85 2.83 0.38 -46.22
C ASP A 85 1.98 0.96 -45.06
N PRO A 86 0.86 1.66 -45.35
CA PRO A 86 0.03 2.30 -44.33
C PRO A 86 -0.50 1.32 -43.30
N GLY A 87 -0.41 1.66 -42.00
CA GLY A 87 -0.85 0.79 -40.91
C GLY A 87 0.13 -0.34 -40.59
N LYS A 88 1.27 -0.46 -41.31
CA LYS A 88 2.33 -1.41 -40.98
C LYS A 88 3.59 -0.75 -40.45
N CYS A 89 3.96 0.38 -41.04
CA CYS A 89 5.17 1.12 -40.73
C CYS A 89 4.89 2.12 -39.61
N LEU A 90 5.27 1.79 -38.37
CA LEU A 90 4.94 2.61 -37.21
C LEU A 90 6.22 3.14 -36.54
N PHE A 91 6.20 4.40 -36.15
CA PHE A 91 7.09 4.93 -35.12
C PHE A 91 6.34 4.91 -33.80
N ALA A 92 6.94 4.33 -32.76
CA ALA A 92 6.32 4.20 -31.46
C ALA A 92 7.22 4.73 -30.35
N TRP A 93 6.58 5.15 -29.28
CA TRP A 93 7.25 5.42 -28.02
C TRP A 93 6.51 4.71 -26.90
N SER A 94 7.28 4.17 -25.96
CA SER A 94 6.78 3.65 -24.70
C SER A 94 7.44 4.40 -23.55
N TRP A 95 6.74 4.46 -22.42
CA TRP A 95 7.28 4.97 -21.17
C TRP A 95 6.87 4.09 -20.00
N THR A 96 7.85 3.75 -19.17
CA THR A 96 7.66 3.10 -17.88
C THR A 96 8.00 4.08 -16.78
N ALA A 97 7.03 4.41 -15.93
CA ALA A 97 7.22 5.36 -14.83
C ALA A 97 8.22 4.81 -13.79
N ALA A 98 9.05 5.71 -13.23
CA ALA A 98 10.08 5.31 -12.26
C ALA A 98 9.51 4.96 -10.89
N LEU A 99 8.50 5.71 -10.43
CA LEU A 99 8.02 5.65 -9.04
C LEU A 99 6.70 4.91 -8.87
N ILE A 100 6.01 4.61 -9.97
CA ILE A 100 4.68 3.98 -9.95
C ILE A 100 4.56 2.96 -11.07
N ALA A 101 3.69 1.97 -10.89
CA ALA A 101 3.40 0.96 -11.91
C ALA A 101 2.49 1.56 -13.00
N GLN A 102 3.06 2.41 -13.86
CA GLN A 102 2.40 2.94 -15.03
C GLN A 102 3.24 2.68 -16.28
N PHE A 103 2.52 2.33 -17.35
CA PHE A 103 3.08 2.13 -18.67
C PHE A 103 2.22 2.89 -19.67
N TYR A 104 2.86 3.67 -20.53
CA TYR A 104 2.22 4.32 -21.66
C TYR A 104 2.89 3.85 -22.94
N HIS A 105 2.09 3.69 -23.98
CA HIS A 105 2.57 3.37 -25.31
C HIS A 105 1.70 4.08 -26.33
N ASN A 106 2.32 4.71 -27.31
CA ASN A 106 1.63 5.34 -28.42
C ASN A 106 2.46 5.15 -29.69
N CYS A 107 1.80 5.14 -30.85
CA CYS A 107 2.42 4.96 -32.14
C CYS A 107 1.74 5.82 -33.22
N ALA A 108 2.48 6.12 -34.27
CA ALA A 108 2.01 6.84 -35.44
C ALA A 108 2.48 6.15 -36.71
N ASP A 109 1.65 6.19 -37.76
CA ASP A 109 2.04 5.81 -39.11
C ASP A 109 3.17 6.72 -39.61
N VAL A 110 4.19 6.10 -40.19
CA VAL A 110 5.36 6.78 -40.77
C VAL A 110 5.72 6.16 -42.12
N THR A 111 6.42 6.92 -42.96
CA THR A 111 7.15 6.37 -44.10
C THR A 111 8.63 6.34 -43.76
N ILE A 112 9.27 5.19 -43.92
CA ILE A 112 10.70 4.98 -43.62
C ILE A 112 11.45 4.83 -44.93
N HIS A 113 12.36 5.76 -45.20
CA HIS A 113 13.26 5.78 -46.35
C HIS A 113 14.61 5.23 -45.93
N GLY A 114 14.87 3.96 -46.22
CA GLY A 114 16.07 3.23 -45.84
C GLY A 114 16.71 2.49 -47.01
N SER A 115 17.28 1.31 -46.73
CA SER A 115 17.81 0.41 -47.76
C SER A 115 16.86 -0.75 -48.02
N ASP A 116 16.77 -1.21 -49.27
CA ASP A 116 15.98 -2.39 -49.64
C ASP A 116 16.50 -3.67 -48.95
N ASN A 117 17.81 -3.72 -48.68
CA ASN A 117 18.47 -4.78 -47.91
C ASN A 117 18.74 -4.38 -46.45
N GLY A 118 18.02 -3.37 -45.95
CA GLY A 118 18.14 -2.89 -44.57
C GLY A 118 17.72 -3.95 -43.56
N GLN A 119 18.29 -3.85 -42.36
CA GLN A 119 17.98 -4.75 -41.25
C GLN A 119 17.08 -4.06 -40.24
N ILE A 120 16.27 -4.86 -39.56
CA ILE A 120 15.45 -4.40 -38.46
C ILE A 120 16.29 -4.51 -37.16
N PRO A 121 16.28 -3.51 -36.25
CA PRO A 121 17.04 -3.58 -35.01
C PRO A 121 16.72 -4.84 -34.19
N GLU A 122 17.73 -5.50 -33.65
CA GLU A 122 17.57 -6.79 -32.95
C GLU A 122 16.84 -6.67 -31.61
N LYS A 123 17.00 -5.54 -30.91
CA LYS A 123 16.39 -5.34 -29.59
C LYS A 123 14.90 -5.06 -29.75
N THR A 124 14.06 -5.93 -29.20
CA THR A 124 12.59 -5.82 -29.27
C THR A 124 11.97 -5.46 -27.94
N ILE A 125 10.83 -4.77 -27.99
CA ILE A 125 9.92 -4.66 -26.85
C ILE A 125 9.13 -5.97 -26.78
N GLN A 126 9.21 -6.66 -25.65
CA GLN A 126 8.39 -7.85 -25.41
C GLN A 126 6.94 -7.42 -25.14
N LEU A 127 6.07 -7.71 -26.10
CA LEU A 127 4.64 -7.57 -25.93
C LEU A 127 4.08 -8.80 -25.23
N TYR A 128 3.50 -8.59 -24.05
CA TYR A 128 2.72 -9.60 -23.37
C TYR A 128 1.23 -9.30 -23.59
N ASP A 129 0.58 -10.08 -24.46
CA ASP A 129 -0.86 -10.01 -24.67
C ASP A 129 -1.58 -10.71 -23.52
N PHE A 130 -1.92 -9.93 -22.50
CA PHE A 130 -2.83 -10.39 -21.45
C PHE A 130 -4.25 -10.23 -21.95
N LYS A 131 -5.10 -11.27 -21.79
CA LYS A 131 -6.55 -11.13 -21.98
C LYS A 131 -7.06 -9.99 -21.10
N GLY A 132 -7.30 -8.82 -21.71
CA GLY A 132 -7.79 -7.65 -20.99
C GLY A 132 -9.15 -7.94 -20.34
N HIS A 133 -9.32 -7.52 -19.09
CA HIS A 133 -10.65 -7.39 -18.51
C HIS A 133 -11.32 -6.15 -19.09
N LYS A 134 -12.52 -6.30 -19.67
CA LYS A 134 -13.36 -5.15 -20.04
C LYS A 134 -13.64 -4.31 -18.80
N GLN A 135 -12.93 -3.21 -18.62
CA GLN A 135 -13.43 -2.13 -17.78
C GLN A 135 -14.43 -1.36 -18.63
N ASN A 136 -15.65 -1.16 -18.11
CA ASN A 136 -16.65 -0.30 -18.73
C ASN A 136 -16.16 1.16 -18.67
N VAL A 137 -15.22 1.52 -19.54
CA VAL A 137 -14.75 2.90 -19.70
C VAL A 137 -15.79 3.61 -20.57
N ALA A 138 -16.79 4.20 -19.93
CA ALA A 138 -17.69 5.15 -20.57
C ALA A 138 -17.11 6.56 -20.39
N PHE A 139 -16.08 6.90 -21.17
CA PHE A 139 -15.73 8.30 -21.39
C PHE A 139 -15.85 8.60 -22.89
N PRO A 140 -16.64 9.61 -23.28
CA PRO A 140 -16.75 10.01 -24.67
C PRO A 140 -15.42 10.62 -25.11
N GLY A 141 -14.83 10.04 -26.14
CA GLY A 141 -13.77 10.70 -26.92
C GLY A 141 -14.25 12.04 -27.48
N ASP A 142 -13.27 12.87 -27.78
CA ASP A 142 -13.25 14.20 -28.38
C ASP A 142 -14.20 14.41 -29.58
N GLY A 143 -15.49 14.50 -29.29
CA GLY A 143 -16.37 15.51 -29.86
C GLY A 143 -16.71 15.38 -31.35
N LEU A 144 -17.63 14.49 -31.69
CA LEU A 144 -18.54 14.67 -32.83
C LEU A 144 -20.00 14.45 -32.40
N LEU A 145 -20.66 15.58 -32.11
CA LEU A 145 -22.09 15.97 -32.16
C LEU A 145 -23.16 14.85 -32.23
N SER A 146 -24.18 14.86 -31.36
CA SER A 146 -25.43 15.56 -31.70
C SER A 146 -26.26 16.06 -30.49
N ARG A 147 -26.76 17.30 -30.63
CA ARG A 147 -27.76 17.99 -29.81
C ARG A 147 -29.04 17.18 -29.58
N VAL A 148 -29.66 17.26 -28.39
CA VAL A 148 -31.08 17.68 -28.17
C VAL A 148 -31.28 18.14 -26.71
N ALA A 149 -31.78 19.38 -26.59
CA ALA A 149 -32.61 20.05 -25.55
C ALA A 149 -32.92 19.33 -24.22
N SER A 150 -32.50 19.86 -23.07
CA SER A 150 -33.20 20.84 -22.20
C SER A 150 -34.41 20.30 -21.42
N THR A 151 -34.34 20.32 -20.09
CA THR A 151 -35.33 21.01 -19.25
C THR A 151 -34.83 21.20 -17.82
N THR A 152 -34.97 22.44 -17.38
CA THR A 152 -34.76 22.99 -16.05
C THR A 152 -35.65 22.38 -14.98
N SER A 153 -35.18 22.33 -13.72
CA SER A 153 -35.88 22.99 -12.61
C SER A 153 -35.01 23.17 -11.37
N ARG A 154 -35.23 24.32 -10.74
CA ARG A 154 -34.54 24.90 -9.57
C ARG A 154 -35.17 24.45 -8.26
N HIS A 155 -34.37 24.63 -7.19
CA HIS A 155 -34.75 25.06 -5.83
C HIS A 155 -35.52 24.08 -4.93
N LEU A 156 -34.94 23.79 -3.76
CA LEU A 156 -35.38 24.40 -2.49
C LEU A 156 -34.45 23.98 -1.32
N MET A 157 -33.84 24.97 -0.68
CA MET A 157 -33.39 24.91 0.71
C MET A 157 -34.55 25.31 1.63
N GLN A 158 -34.71 24.64 2.78
CA GLN A 158 -34.67 25.25 4.12
C GLN A 158 -35.27 24.34 5.22
N LYS A 159 -34.56 24.28 6.37
CA LYS A 159 -35.02 24.36 7.77
C LYS A 159 -36.02 23.30 8.29
N ALA A 160 -36.11 22.94 9.57
CA ALA A 160 -35.37 23.08 10.83
C ALA A 160 -36.32 22.50 11.88
N TRP A 161 -35.89 21.67 12.85
CA TRP A 161 -36.61 21.50 14.13
C TRP A 161 -35.63 21.10 15.25
N MET A 162 -35.70 21.88 16.34
CA MET A 162 -35.01 21.75 17.64
C MET A 162 -35.92 21.00 18.64
N GLU A 163 -35.36 20.05 19.43
CA GLU A 163 -35.26 20.01 20.92
C GLU A 163 -36.28 19.07 21.62
N PRO A 164 -36.10 18.60 22.89
CA PRO A 164 -35.14 19.04 23.93
C PRO A 164 -34.37 17.93 24.72
N ILE A 165 -33.54 18.44 25.63
CA ILE A 165 -32.60 17.84 26.60
C ILE A 165 -33.29 17.13 27.79
N ALA A 166 -32.66 16.06 28.31
CA ALA A 166 -32.78 15.64 29.71
C ALA A 166 -31.45 15.04 30.24
N ARG A 167 -31.07 15.39 31.48
CA ARG A 167 -30.00 14.83 32.33
C ARG A 167 -30.61 14.47 33.71
N PRO A 168 -29.88 13.85 34.66
CA PRO A 168 -29.25 12.53 34.66
C PRO A 168 -29.81 11.65 35.81
N ALA A 169 -29.52 10.34 35.85
CA ALA A 169 -29.80 9.51 37.02
C ALA A 169 -28.55 8.72 37.45
N VAL A 170 -28.19 8.91 38.71
CA VAL A 170 -27.17 8.18 39.47
C VAL A 170 -27.77 6.84 39.92
N ILE A 171 -27.10 5.73 39.65
CA ILE A 171 -27.33 4.46 40.35
C ILE A 171 -25.97 3.86 40.68
N ARG A 172 -25.67 3.82 41.99
CA ARG A 172 -24.71 2.88 42.58
C ARG A 172 -25.40 1.54 42.72
N SER A 173 -24.79 0.47 42.22
CA SER A 173 -25.02 -0.87 42.76
C SER A 173 -23.68 -1.61 42.84
N PHE A 174 -23.39 -2.10 44.05
CA PHE A 174 -22.38 -3.11 44.28
C PHE A 174 -22.95 -4.45 43.80
N ALA A 175 -22.33 -5.03 42.79
CA ALA A 175 -22.44 -6.45 42.49
C ALA A 175 -21.04 -6.94 42.17
N SER A 176 -20.54 -7.85 43.01
CA SER A 176 -19.35 -8.66 42.74
C SER A 176 -19.67 -9.56 41.54
N SER A 177 -19.52 -9.00 40.34
CA SER A 177 -19.46 -9.77 39.10
C SER A 177 -18.00 -9.95 38.77
N THR A 178 -17.58 -11.20 38.61
CA THR A 178 -16.28 -11.58 38.08
C THR A 178 -16.16 -10.96 36.69
N THR A 179 -15.55 -9.78 36.62
CA THR A 179 -15.47 -9.01 35.38
C THR A 179 -14.50 -9.75 34.49
N VAL A 180 -14.97 -10.30 33.38
CA VAL A 180 -14.08 -10.74 32.31
C VAL A 180 -13.39 -9.47 31.82
N GLN A 181 -12.14 -9.30 32.23
CA GLN A 181 -11.32 -8.16 31.83
C GLN A 181 -11.22 -8.20 30.29
N SER A 182 -11.63 -7.11 29.63
CA SER A 182 -11.62 -7.02 28.18
C SER A 182 -10.20 -7.20 27.65
N SER A 183 -10.03 -7.93 26.55
CA SER A 183 -8.70 -8.19 25.95
C SER A 183 -8.07 -6.94 25.32
N VAL A 184 -8.86 -5.88 25.14
CA VAL A 184 -8.47 -4.56 24.66
C VAL A 184 -9.11 -3.50 25.58
N SER A 185 -8.38 -2.44 25.89
CA SER A 185 -8.93 -1.23 26.52
C SER A 185 -8.48 0.04 25.80
N VAL A 186 -9.26 1.10 25.94
CA VAL A 186 -8.94 2.43 25.41
C VAL A 186 -9.04 3.46 26.53
N SER A 187 -8.01 4.27 26.66
CA SER A 187 -7.98 5.46 27.52
C SER A 187 -7.51 6.68 26.73
N LYS A 188 -7.62 7.88 27.31
CA LYS A 188 -7.00 9.10 26.76
C LYS A 188 -5.74 9.40 27.56
N SER A 189 -4.70 9.92 26.90
CA SER A 189 -3.51 10.39 27.61
C SER A 189 -3.87 11.56 28.53
N GLU A 190 -3.35 11.55 29.75
CA GLU A 190 -3.51 12.66 30.71
C GLU A 190 -2.80 13.93 30.23
N SER A 191 -1.65 13.77 29.58
CA SER A 191 -0.82 14.89 29.08
C SER A 191 -1.24 15.41 27.71
N SER A 192 -2.03 14.63 26.96
CA SER A 192 -2.51 15.00 25.61
C SER A 192 -3.86 14.31 25.34
N PRO A 193 -4.99 14.85 25.84
CA PRO A 193 -6.31 14.21 25.76
C PRO A 193 -6.81 13.88 24.35
N GLU A 194 -6.22 14.49 23.31
CA GLU A 194 -6.47 14.19 21.91
C GLU A 194 -5.83 12.87 21.42
N VAL A 195 -4.93 12.28 22.22
CA VAL A 195 -4.27 11.00 21.94
C VAL A 195 -4.97 9.90 22.74
N ALA A 196 -5.61 8.98 22.02
CA ALA A 196 -6.14 7.75 22.60
C ALA A 196 -5.02 6.69 22.74
N ILE A 197 -5.05 5.94 23.83
CA ILE A 197 -4.12 4.86 24.13
C ILE A 197 -4.90 3.55 24.07
N VAL A 198 -4.59 2.73 23.08
CA VAL A 198 -5.18 1.40 22.87
C VAL A 198 -4.22 0.37 23.45
N THR A 199 -4.67 -0.36 24.48
CA THR A 199 -3.82 -1.35 25.17
C THR A 199 -4.31 -2.77 24.91
N LEU A 200 -3.39 -3.62 24.44
CA LEU A 200 -3.60 -5.07 24.30
C LEU A 200 -3.20 -5.78 25.59
N HIS A 201 -4.14 -6.54 26.17
CA HIS A 201 -3.98 -7.26 27.44
C HIS A 201 -3.65 -8.76 27.29
N GLN A 202 -3.55 -9.24 26.06
CA GLN A 202 -3.32 -10.66 25.75
C GLN A 202 -2.27 -10.82 24.67
N SER A 203 -1.38 -11.81 24.85
CA SER A 203 -0.28 -12.05 23.92
C SER A 203 -0.76 -12.65 22.60
N ALA A 204 -1.69 -13.60 22.68
CA ALA A 204 -2.31 -14.27 21.55
C ALA A 204 -3.57 -13.51 21.11
N PHE A 205 -3.67 -13.26 19.81
CA PHE A 205 -4.74 -12.44 19.25
C PHE A 205 -5.92 -13.34 18.82
N SER A 206 -6.89 -13.53 19.71
CA SER A 206 -8.08 -14.34 19.44
C SER A 206 -9.08 -13.65 18.51
N HIS A 207 -10.09 -14.39 18.02
CA HIS A 207 -11.20 -13.80 17.28
C HIS A 207 -11.96 -12.74 18.11
N ASP A 208 -12.15 -12.99 19.41
CA ASP A 208 -12.82 -12.03 20.29
C ASP A 208 -12.00 -10.75 20.51
N THR A 209 -10.68 -10.88 20.64
CA THR A 209 -9.75 -9.74 20.69
C THR A 209 -9.82 -8.92 19.40
N ALA A 210 -9.91 -9.57 18.24
CA ALA A 210 -10.06 -8.89 16.96
C ALA A 210 -11.35 -8.06 16.90
N LYS A 211 -12.49 -8.66 17.30
CA LYS A 211 -13.79 -7.97 17.34
C LYS A 211 -13.79 -6.81 18.35
N ALA A 212 -13.20 -7.01 19.52
CA ALA A 212 -13.06 -5.97 20.53
C ALA A 212 -12.23 -4.79 19.99
N LEU A 213 -11.09 -5.06 19.37
CA LEU A 213 -10.25 -4.02 18.77
C LEU A 213 -11.00 -3.23 17.69
N ILE A 214 -11.71 -3.90 16.77
CA ILE A 214 -12.50 -3.23 15.73
C ILE A 214 -13.57 -2.32 16.35
N LYS A 215 -14.27 -2.80 17.37
CA LYS A 215 -15.31 -2.03 18.05
C LYS A 215 -14.74 -0.77 18.69
N GLU A 216 -13.68 -0.92 19.49
CA GLU A 216 -13.03 0.20 20.18
C GLU A 216 -12.43 1.19 19.17
N TRP A 217 -11.82 0.70 18.08
CA TRP A 217 -11.27 1.56 17.04
C TRP A 217 -12.33 2.44 16.38
N LYS A 218 -13.46 1.85 15.97
CA LYS A 218 -14.58 2.60 15.39
C LYS A 218 -15.17 3.61 16.37
N ALA A 219 -15.24 3.28 17.66
CA ALA A 219 -15.71 4.21 18.68
C ALA A 219 -14.79 5.43 18.82
N MET A 220 -13.47 5.22 18.83
CA MET A 220 -12.49 6.32 18.84
C MET A 220 -12.59 7.19 17.58
N GLU A 221 -12.84 6.59 16.41
CA GLU A 221 -13.02 7.35 15.17
C GLU A 221 -14.29 8.19 15.15
N GLN A 222 -15.30 7.89 15.97
CA GLN A 222 -16.47 8.74 16.10
C GLN A 222 -16.23 9.92 17.06
N ASP A 223 -15.35 9.76 18.06
CA ASP A 223 -15.00 10.81 19.00
C ASP A 223 -14.19 11.94 18.32
N GLN A 224 -14.85 13.09 18.12
CA GLN A 224 -14.25 14.27 17.50
C GLN A 224 -13.17 14.94 18.36
N THR A 225 -13.01 14.56 19.63
CA THR A 225 -11.89 15.05 20.45
C THR A 225 -10.62 14.25 20.23
N VAL A 226 -10.72 13.03 19.70
CA VAL A 226 -9.57 12.17 19.40
C VAL A 226 -9.00 12.50 18.02
N ARG A 227 -7.70 12.79 18.00
CA ARG A 227 -6.89 13.12 16.82
C ARG A 227 -5.88 12.03 16.46
N ALA A 228 -5.47 11.24 17.45
CA ALA A 228 -4.44 10.22 17.28
C ALA A 228 -4.69 9.01 18.16
N ALA A 229 -4.09 7.88 17.80
CA ALA A 229 -4.14 6.64 18.56
C ALA A 229 -2.74 6.01 18.68
N MET A 230 -2.33 5.69 19.90
CA MET A 230 -1.16 4.87 20.20
C MET A 230 -1.61 3.44 20.49
N LEU A 231 -1.14 2.46 19.72
CA LEU A 231 -1.34 1.04 19.99
C LEU A 231 -0.16 0.50 20.80
N LYS A 232 -0.42 -0.03 21.99
CA LYS A 232 0.58 -0.61 22.91
C LYS A 232 0.10 -1.91 23.53
N SER A 233 0.97 -2.55 24.31
CA SER A 233 0.61 -3.68 25.19
C SER A 233 1.14 -3.45 26.60
N ASP A 234 0.46 -4.04 27.59
CA ASP A 234 0.87 -4.06 29.01
C ASP A 234 1.54 -5.38 29.44
N LEU A 235 1.77 -6.30 28.49
CA LEU A 235 2.46 -7.56 28.75
C LEU A 235 3.95 -7.31 29.00
N LYS A 236 4.62 -8.17 29.77
CA LYS A 236 6.01 -7.93 30.19
C LYS A 236 7.04 -7.79 29.05
N SER A 237 6.97 -8.64 28.02
CA SER A 237 8.01 -8.72 26.97
C SER A 237 7.45 -9.00 25.57
N ILE A 238 6.14 -8.79 25.39
CA ILE A 238 5.42 -9.09 24.17
C ILE A 238 4.58 -7.86 23.83
N PHE A 239 4.67 -7.40 22.60
CA PHE A 239 3.69 -6.46 22.07
C PHE A 239 2.47 -7.23 21.57
N CYS A 240 2.70 -8.20 20.69
CA CYS A 240 1.71 -9.17 20.24
C CYS A 240 2.44 -10.39 19.65
N ALA A 241 2.06 -11.59 20.10
CA ALA A 241 2.67 -12.85 19.69
C ALA A 241 2.09 -13.42 18.38
N GLY A 242 1.05 -12.77 17.83
CA GLY A 242 0.41 -13.20 16.60
C GLY A 242 -0.98 -13.80 16.83
N ILE A 243 -1.47 -14.51 15.82
CA ILE A 243 -2.74 -15.25 15.86
C ILE A 243 -2.71 -16.27 17.01
N ASP A 244 -3.83 -16.40 17.73
CA ASP A 244 -3.98 -17.51 18.68
C ASP A 244 -3.99 -18.85 17.93
N PHE A 245 -3.01 -19.70 18.22
CA PHE A 245 -2.88 -21.02 17.60
C PHE A 245 -4.14 -21.88 17.69
N LYS A 246 -5.01 -21.64 18.69
CA LYS A 246 -6.31 -22.31 18.81
C LYS A 246 -7.26 -21.97 17.65
N GLU A 247 -7.13 -20.81 17.02
CA GLU A 247 -7.96 -20.42 15.88
C GLU A 247 -7.68 -21.31 14.65
N PHE A 248 -6.43 -21.75 14.46
CA PHE A 248 -6.10 -22.70 13.39
C PHE A 248 -6.73 -24.09 13.61
N MET A 249 -7.01 -24.46 14.87
CA MET A 249 -7.55 -25.78 15.23
C MET A 249 -9.07 -25.88 15.07
N LYS A 250 -9.77 -24.76 14.81
CA LYS A 250 -11.23 -24.74 14.62
C LYS A 250 -11.67 -25.17 13.22
N GLY A 251 -10.72 -25.48 12.35
CA GLY A 251 -10.94 -25.94 10.99
C GLY A 251 -10.99 -24.80 9.94
N PRO A 252 -10.89 -25.13 8.65
CA PRO A 252 -10.67 -24.14 7.59
C PRO A 252 -11.78 -23.09 7.45
N GLN A 253 -13.05 -23.50 7.64
CA GLN A 253 -14.18 -22.58 7.54
C GLN A 253 -14.16 -21.52 8.65
N SER A 254 -14.05 -21.93 9.92
CA SER A 254 -13.95 -21.01 11.04
C SER A 254 -12.69 -20.15 10.99
N PHE A 255 -11.58 -20.71 10.50
CA PHE A 255 -10.36 -19.94 10.27
C PHE A 255 -10.57 -18.87 9.19
N GLY A 256 -11.32 -19.16 8.11
CA GLY A 256 -11.65 -18.18 7.08
C GLY A 256 -12.47 -16.99 7.61
N GLU A 257 -13.45 -17.24 8.48
CA GLU A 257 -14.22 -16.18 9.15
C GLU A 257 -13.34 -15.34 10.07
N TYR A 258 -12.47 -16.00 10.85
CA TYR A 258 -11.49 -15.31 11.69
C TYR A 258 -10.51 -14.48 10.83
N TRP A 259 -10.06 -15.01 9.70
CA TRP A 259 -9.16 -14.30 8.79
C TRP A 259 -9.80 -13.05 8.19
N ARG A 260 -11.09 -13.11 7.79
CA ARG A 260 -11.84 -11.90 7.40
C ARG A 260 -11.88 -10.86 8.52
N THR A 261 -12.01 -11.30 9.76
CA THR A 261 -11.95 -10.40 10.93
C THR A 261 -10.56 -9.79 11.12
N ILE A 262 -9.49 -10.56 10.90
CA ILE A 262 -8.11 -10.03 10.90
C ILE A 262 -7.90 -8.99 9.80
N ARG A 263 -8.41 -9.25 8.60
CA ARG A 263 -8.40 -8.25 7.51
C ARG A 263 -9.16 -6.98 7.91
N GLN A 264 -10.30 -7.13 8.57
CA GLN A 264 -11.06 -5.99 9.06
C GLN A 264 -10.30 -5.20 10.14
N VAL A 265 -9.58 -5.87 11.06
CA VAL A 265 -8.68 -5.21 12.02
C VAL A 265 -7.64 -4.38 11.27
N PHE A 266 -6.98 -4.97 10.28
CA PHE A 266 -6.01 -4.25 9.46
C PHE A 266 -6.64 -3.04 8.76
N ASP A 267 -7.81 -3.22 8.13
CA ASP A 267 -8.49 -2.16 7.38
C ASP A 267 -8.86 -0.97 8.28
N VAL A 268 -9.44 -1.21 9.46
CA VAL A 268 -9.87 -0.11 10.35
C VAL A 268 -8.68 0.69 10.88
N ILE A 269 -7.52 0.06 11.11
CA ILE A 269 -6.30 0.75 11.54
C ILE A 269 -5.66 1.48 10.35
N TYR A 270 -5.48 0.79 9.23
CA TYR A 270 -4.73 1.30 8.08
C TYR A 270 -5.50 2.38 7.30
N SER A 271 -6.84 2.31 7.27
CA SER A 271 -7.68 3.35 6.68
C SER A 271 -8.11 4.45 7.65
N SER A 272 -7.60 4.41 8.89
CA SER A 272 -8.09 5.30 9.94
C SER A 272 -7.85 6.78 9.64
N ARG A 273 -8.79 7.63 10.07
CA ARG A 273 -8.63 9.10 10.06
C ARG A 273 -7.65 9.61 11.12
N LEU A 274 -7.31 8.79 12.10
CA LEU A 274 -6.44 9.16 13.22
C LEU A 274 -4.97 9.07 12.80
N ASN A 275 -4.11 9.91 13.40
CA ASN A 275 -2.67 9.66 13.35
C ASN A 275 -2.35 8.43 14.22
N THR A 276 -1.68 7.42 13.68
CA THR A 276 -1.52 6.13 14.37
C THR A 276 -0.07 5.76 14.55
N ALA A 277 0.31 5.40 15.78
CA ALA A 277 1.63 4.88 16.07
C ALA A 277 1.55 3.57 16.87
N ALA A 278 2.43 2.62 16.55
CA ALA A 278 2.63 1.40 17.32
C ALA A 278 3.82 1.59 18.27
N ALA A 279 3.57 1.49 19.57
CA ALA A 279 4.56 1.51 20.64
C ALA A 279 4.87 0.07 21.07
N MET A 280 5.92 -0.51 20.48
CA MET A 280 6.22 -1.94 20.55
C MET A 280 7.43 -2.21 21.45
N HIS A 281 7.19 -2.34 22.76
CA HIS A 281 8.27 -2.58 23.74
C HIS A 281 8.79 -4.02 23.77
N GLY A 282 7.99 -4.97 23.26
CA GLY A 282 8.27 -6.41 23.29
C GLY A 282 8.25 -7.05 21.90
N HIS A 283 8.26 -8.38 21.88
CA HIS A 283 8.20 -9.15 20.62
C HIS A 283 6.91 -8.85 19.83
N SER A 284 7.06 -8.62 18.53
CA SER A 284 5.99 -8.31 17.55
C SER A 284 6.04 -9.31 16.40
N LEU A 285 5.43 -10.48 16.58
CA LEU A 285 5.56 -11.62 15.66
C LEU A 285 4.28 -11.83 14.84
N GLY A 286 4.41 -12.15 13.56
CA GLY A 286 3.29 -12.42 12.66
C GLY A 286 2.30 -11.27 12.68
N LEU A 287 1.07 -11.51 13.14
CA LEU A 287 0.04 -10.46 13.30
C LEU A 287 0.50 -9.29 14.19
N GLY A 288 1.42 -9.49 15.15
CA GLY A 288 1.99 -8.37 15.90
C GLY A 288 2.83 -7.42 15.04
N CYS A 289 3.57 -7.95 14.06
CA CYS A 289 4.25 -7.14 13.06
C CYS A 289 3.23 -6.46 12.12
N VAL A 290 2.17 -7.18 11.73
CA VAL A 290 1.08 -6.62 10.91
C VAL A 290 0.39 -5.44 11.58
N LEU A 291 0.08 -5.52 12.89
CA LEU A 291 -0.49 -4.42 13.65
C LEU A 291 0.45 -3.20 13.66
N GLY A 292 1.76 -3.41 13.79
CA GLY A 292 2.76 -2.36 13.66
C GLY A 292 2.76 -1.71 12.27
N MET A 293 2.73 -2.53 11.21
CA MET A 293 2.70 -2.04 9.81
C MET A 293 1.36 -1.39 9.43
N ALA A 294 0.27 -1.71 10.14
CA ALA A 294 -1.02 -1.05 9.96
C ALA A 294 -0.99 0.41 10.46
N CYS A 295 -0.20 0.70 11.51
CA CYS A 295 0.04 2.06 11.99
C CYS A 295 0.89 2.89 11.01
N GLN A 296 0.83 4.21 11.11
CA GLN A 296 1.68 5.11 10.32
C GLN A 296 3.14 5.00 10.77
N ASP A 297 3.36 5.07 12.07
CA ASP A 297 4.69 5.07 12.69
C ASP A 297 4.88 3.88 13.65
N ARG A 298 6.12 3.39 13.78
CA ARG A 298 6.52 2.19 14.52
C ARG A 298 7.73 2.51 15.39
N PHE A 299 7.57 2.37 16.70
CA PHE A 299 8.58 2.63 17.71
C PHE A 299 8.89 1.36 18.50
N MET A 300 10.16 1.08 18.79
CA MET A 300 10.57 -0.09 19.57
C MET A 300 11.58 0.25 20.65
N VAL A 301 11.55 -0.43 21.79
CA VAL A 301 12.63 -0.33 22.80
C VAL A 301 13.89 -0.98 22.24
N GLY A 302 15.00 -0.22 22.14
CA GLY A 302 16.23 -0.65 21.48
C GLY A 302 17.07 -1.63 22.27
N SER A 303 17.00 -1.55 23.59
CA SER A 303 17.65 -2.50 24.50
C SER A 303 16.86 -2.59 25.80
N PRO A 304 16.53 -3.80 26.27
CA PRO A 304 15.82 -3.93 27.54
C PRO A 304 16.68 -3.46 28.71
N SER A 305 16.09 -2.69 29.63
CA SER A 305 16.70 -2.38 30.92
C SER A 305 16.56 -3.58 31.88
N GLY A 306 17.59 -4.43 31.94
CA GLY A 306 17.73 -5.47 32.97
C GLY A 306 18.57 -6.69 32.54
N PRO A 307 19.29 -7.34 33.47
CA PRO A 307 20.24 -8.43 33.18
C PRO A 307 19.60 -9.74 32.66
N SER A 308 18.28 -9.87 32.69
CA SER A 308 17.53 -11.07 32.29
C SER A 308 16.54 -10.85 31.15
N SER A 309 16.50 -9.65 30.58
CA SER A 309 15.52 -9.27 29.57
C SER A 309 16.07 -9.52 28.16
N LYS A 310 15.38 -10.36 27.38
CA LYS A 310 15.76 -10.62 25.98
C LYS A 310 15.40 -9.42 25.11
N PRO A 311 16.27 -9.04 24.14
CA PRO A 311 15.93 -8.01 23.17
C PRO A 311 14.63 -8.33 22.44
N ALA A 312 13.80 -7.30 22.23
CA ALA A 312 12.59 -7.42 21.41
C ALA A 312 12.97 -7.77 19.96
N THR A 313 12.01 -8.35 19.24
CA THR A 313 12.18 -8.73 17.84
C THR A 313 10.89 -8.52 17.08
N ILE A 314 10.98 -8.32 15.78
CA ILE A 314 9.83 -8.06 14.90
C ILE A 314 9.98 -8.82 13.59
N GLY A 315 8.87 -9.35 13.05
CA GLY A 315 8.87 -9.94 11.72
C GLY A 315 7.63 -10.77 11.42
N LEU A 316 7.49 -11.09 10.14
CA LEU A 316 6.47 -11.98 9.58
C LEU A 316 7.04 -13.41 9.57
N ASN A 317 6.52 -14.29 10.43
CA ASN A 317 6.98 -15.67 10.62
C ASN A 317 6.00 -16.74 10.13
N GLU A 318 5.07 -16.36 9.25
CA GLU A 318 4.04 -17.24 8.70
C GLU A 318 4.67 -18.47 8.04
N VAL A 319 5.73 -18.29 7.24
CA VAL A 319 6.40 -19.39 6.54
C VAL A 319 7.01 -20.38 7.52
N ALA A 320 7.50 -19.91 8.67
CA ALA A 320 8.05 -20.78 9.71
C ALA A 320 6.98 -21.63 10.41
N VAL A 321 5.68 -21.33 10.21
CA VAL A 321 4.55 -22.14 10.67
C VAL A 321 3.83 -22.88 9.52
N GLY A 322 4.46 -22.96 8.34
CA GLY A 322 3.91 -23.68 7.18
C GLY A 322 2.84 -22.91 6.41
N VAL A 323 2.71 -21.60 6.63
CA VAL A 323 1.69 -20.76 6.00
C VAL A 323 2.39 -19.71 5.13
N PRO A 324 2.01 -19.52 3.85
CA PRO A 324 2.64 -18.47 3.04
C PRO A 324 2.26 -17.08 3.56
N VAL A 325 3.15 -16.12 3.37
CA VAL A 325 2.83 -14.71 3.61
C VAL A 325 1.80 -14.26 2.57
N PRO A 326 0.62 -13.76 2.99
CA PRO A 326 -0.39 -13.21 2.09
C PRO A 326 0.16 -12.12 1.16
N HIS A 327 -0.35 -12.04 -0.07
CA HIS A 327 0.16 -11.10 -1.08
C HIS A 327 0.13 -9.65 -0.58
N TRP A 328 -0.97 -9.21 0.04
CA TRP A 328 -1.09 -7.86 0.59
C TRP A 328 -0.07 -7.56 1.70
N LEU A 329 0.39 -8.56 2.46
CA LEU A 329 1.46 -8.40 3.44
C LEU A 329 2.84 -8.28 2.78
N VAL A 330 3.07 -9.00 1.69
CA VAL A 330 4.29 -8.84 0.88
C VAL A 330 4.37 -7.43 0.32
N GLU A 331 3.29 -6.93 -0.27
CA GLU A 331 3.23 -5.58 -0.84
C GLU A 331 3.36 -4.49 0.24
N LEU A 332 2.71 -4.68 1.40
CA LEU A 332 2.84 -3.75 2.52
C LEU A 332 4.27 -3.70 3.04
N PHE A 333 4.88 -4.86 3.32
CA PHE A 333 6.25 -4.94 3.80
C PHE A 333 7.24 -4.32 2.80
N ALA A 334 7.05 -4.58 1.50
CA ALA A 334 7.88 -4.02 0.44
C ALA A 334 7.73 -2.49 0.33
N SER A 335 6.53 -1.95 0.57
CA SER A 335 6.26 -0.51 0.55
C SER A 335 6.89 0.24 1.73
N ILE A 336 7.06 -0.43 2.87
CA ILE A 336 7.69 0.13 4.08
C ILE A 336 9.22 0.02 3.99
N THR A 337 9.71 -1.10 3.47
CA THR A 337 11.14 -1.42 3.44
C THR A 337 11.69 -1.33 2.00
N SER A 338 11.71 -2.45 1.29
CA SER A 338 11.92 -2.54 -0.16
C SER A 338 11.49 -3.91 -0.66
N ARG A 339 11.23 -4.05 -1.96
CA ARG A 339 10.99 -5.36 -2.60
C ARG A 339 12.14 -6.34 -2.35
N ARG A 340 13.39 -5.87 -2.37
CA ARG A 340 14.57 -6.69 -2.09
C ARG A 340 14.61 -7.21 -0.65
N HIS A 341 14.21 -6.39 0.32
CA HIS A 341 14.09 -6.83 1.70
C HIS A 341 12.97 -7.87 1.85
N ALA A 342 11.83 -7.67 1.19
CA ALA A 342 10.74 -8.63 1.18
C ALA A 342 11.21 -10.01 0.67
N GLU A 343 11.85 -10.06 -0.51
CA GLU A 343 12.41 -11.31 -1.08
C GLU A 343 13.45 -11.97 -0.18
N ARG A 344 14.25 -11.16 0.54
CA ARG A 344 15.29 -11.67 1.42
C ARG A 344 14.75 -12.22 2.73
N PHE A 345 13.68 -11.66 3.29
CA PHE A 345 13.26 -11.98 4.66
C PHE A 345 12.00 -12.83 4.73
N LEU A 346 11.01 -12.57 3.87
CA LEU A 346 9.69 -13.19 3.96
C LEU A 346 9.71 -14.70 3.62
N PRO A 347 10.42 -15.19 2.57
CA PRO A 347 10.44 -16.61 2.24
C PRO A 347 11.07 -17.50 3.31
N MET A 348 11.84 -16.92 4.23
CA MET A 348 12.45 -17.63 5.36
C MET A 348 11.68 -17.45 6.67
N GLY A 349 10.60 -16.65 6.68
CA GLY A 349 9.90 -16.27 7.91
C GLY A 349 10.82 -15.58 8.92
N ARG A 350 11.79 -14.77 8.46
CA ARG A 350 12.83 -14.22 9.32
C ARG A 350 12.27 -13.25 10.36
N ILE A 351 12.66 -13.48 11.61
CA ILE A 351 12.48 -12.55 12.72
C ILE A 351 13.73 -11.67 12.85
N LEU A 352 13.53 -10.36 12.87
CA LEU A 352 14.59 -9.36 12.89
C LEU A 352 14.81 -8.83 14.31
N SER A 353 16.07 -8.57 14.63
CA SER A 353 16.42 -7.73 15.79
C SER A 353 15.94 -6.30 15.58
N VAL A 354 15.77 -5.55 16.67
CA VAL A 354 15.39 -4.12 16.59
C VAL A 354 16.37 -3.31 15.72
N LYS A 355 17.67 -3.60 15.82
CA LYS A 355 18.72 -2.95 15.02
C LYS A 355 18.56 -3.24 13.53
N GLU A 356 18.30 -4.49 13.15
CA GLU A 356 18.04 -4.84 11.74
C GLU A 356 16.74 -4.22 11.23
N ALA A 357 15.68 -4.23 12.05
CA ALA A 357 14.40 -3.64 11.67
C ALA A 357 14.52 -2.13 11.43
N LEU A 358 15.28 -1.42 12.27
CA LEU A 358 15.60 0.00 12.10
C LEU A 358 16.43 0.23 10.83
N SER A 359 17.43 -0.61 10.54
CA SER A 359 18.31 -0.40 9.39
C SER A 359 17.63 -0.60 8.03
N ILE A 360 16.49 -1.31 7.99
CA ILE A 360 15.71 -1.53 6.77
C ILE A 360 14.46 -0.65 6.67
N GLY A 361 14.19 0.21 7.66
CA GLY A 361 13.00 1.07 7.72
C GLY A 361 11.72 0.39 8.19
N LEU A 362 11.78 -0.84 8.72
CA LEU A 362 10.60 -1.51 9.28
C LEU A 362 10.19 -0.87 10.62
N VAL A 363 11.15 -0.32 11.36
CA VAL A 363 10.97 0.45 12.59
C VAL A 363 11.51 1.86 12.35
N ASP A 364 10.77 2.88 12.76
CA ASP A 364 11.12 4.27 12.46
C ASP A 364 12.10 4.86 13.48
N LYS A 365 12.02 4.42 14.74
CA LYS A 365 12.93 4.84 15.82
C LYS A 365 12.97 3.82 16.95
N ALA A 366 14.17 3.62 17.53
CA ALA A 366 14.38 2.61 18.56
C ALA A 366 15.39 2.95 19.66
N ASP A 367 15.76 4.20 19.83
CA ASP A 367 16.68 4.69 20.86
C ASP A 367 15.98 4.95 22.20
N PHE A 368 15.17 3.98 22.66
CA PHE A 368 14.51 4.01 23.96
C PHE A 368 15.10 2.98 24.89
N SER A 369 15.33 3.37 26.14
CA SER A 369 15.90 2.54 27.21
C SER A 369 14.84 1.67 27.89
N ASN A 370 13.58 2.11 27.90
CA ASN A 370 12.46 1.38 28.50
C ASN A 370 11.12 1.80 27.86
N GLN A 371 10.05 1.09 28.24
CA GLN A 371 8.71 1.30 27.71
C GLN A 371 8.14 2.68 28.07
N GLU A 372 8.35 3.15 29.30
CA GLU A 372 7.83 4.44 29.78
C GLU A 372 8.36 5.61 28.94
N GLN A 373 9.68 5.64 28.70
CA GLN A 373 10.31 6.65 27.85
C GLN A 373 9.76 6.62 26.41
N MET A 374 9.53 5.43 25.86
CA MET A 374 8.93 5.27 24.53
C MET A 374 7.49 5.78 24.51
N ASP A 375 6.66 5.40 25.48
CA ASP A 375 5.26 5.80 25.55
C ASP A 375 5.13 7.33 25.67
N GLU A 376 5.90 7.97 26.54
CA GLU A 376 5.96 9.44 26.66
C GLU A 376 6.38 10.12 25.37
N PHE A 377 7.36 9.54 24.66
CA PHE A 377 7.79 10.05 23.36
C PHE A 377 6.68 9.93 22.32
N VAL A 378 6.04 8.77 22.21
CA VAL A 378 5.00 8.49 21.21
C VAL A 378 3.78 9.38 21.43
N ILE A 379 3.35 9.58 22.68
CA ILE A 379 2.26 10.50 23.04
C ILE A 379 2.58 11.92 22.55
N ARG A 380 3.77 12.43 22.88
CA ARG A 380 4.19 13.78 22.45
C ARG A 380 4.31 13.89 20.92
N TYR A 381 4.86 12.86 20.27
CA TYR A 381 4.99 12.79 18.82
C TYR A 381 3.63 12.86 18.13
N LEU A 382 2.65 12.07 18.60
CA LEU A 382 1.28 12.06 18.07
C LEU A 382 0.54 13.38 18.35
N ALA A 383 0.71 13.98 19.53
CA ALA A 383 0.15 15.29 19.85
C ALA A 383 0.69 16.39 18.93
N GLY A 384 2.00 16.37 18.64
CA GLY A 384 2.65 17.27 17.68
C GLY A 384 2.11 17.10 16.26
N ARG A 385 1.95 15.85 15.78
CA ARG A 385 1.34 15.57 14.47
C ARG A 385 -0.11 16.02 14.37
N SER A 386 -0.81 16.03 15.50
CA SER A 386 -2.22 16.41 15.60
C SER A 386 -2.46 17.93 15.52
N GLN A 387 -1.41 18.75 15.50
CA GLN A 387 -1.51 20.20 15.29
C GLN A 387 -1.85 20.58 13.84
N SER A 388 -1.65 19.67 12.88
CA SER A 388 -2.00 19.93 11.47
C SER A 388 -3.53 20.00 11.27
N PRO A 389 -4.03 20.72 10.25
CA PRO A 389 -5.46 20.71 9.91
C PRO A 389 -5.98 19.29 9.66
N ARG A 390 -7.06 18.92 10.35
CA ARG A 390 -7.55 17.53 10.42
C ARG A 390 -7.92 16.99 9.04
N GLU A 391 -8.74 17.73 8.30
CA GLU A 391 -9.32 17.30 7.03
C GLU A 391 -8.22 17.11 5.98
N ALA A 392 -7.28 18.07 5.91
CA ALA A 392 -6.15 18.00 4.99
C ALA A 392 -5.24 16.80 5.29
N GLN A 393 -4.91 16.56 6.56
CA GLN A 393 -4.09 15.43 6.98
C GLN A 393 -4.79 14.09 6.68
N THR A 394 -6.09 13.99 6.98
CA THR A 394 -6.90 12.80 6.74
C THR A 394 -6.97 12.47 5.26
N GLU A 395 -7.31 13.44 4.40
CA GLU A 395 -7.41 13.20 2.96
C GLU A 395 -6.06 12.89 2.33
N THR A 396 -4.99 13.54 2.78
CA THR A 396 -3.63 13.24 2.31
C THR A 396 -3.27 11.79 2.60
N MET A 397 -3.52 11.31 3.83
CA MET A 397 -3.26 9.92 4.18
C MET A 397 -4.16 8.95 3.41
N ARG A 398 -5.42 9.31 3.18
CA ARG A 398 -6.34 8.53 2.36
C ARG A 398 -5.83 8.38 0.93
N VAL A 399 -5.31 9.45 0.32
CA VAL A 399 -4.73 9.41 -1.04
C VAL A 399 -3.49 8.52 -1.08
N ILE A 400 -2.58 8.66 -0.10
CA ILE A 400 -1.36 7.84 -0.01
C ILE A 400 -1.70 6.35 0.05
N ARG A 401 -2.70 5.96 0.86
CA ARG A 401 -3.06 4.56 1.08
C ARG A 401 -4.12 4.01 0.11
N ARG A 402 -4.68 4.85 -0.76
CA ARG A 402 -5.84 4.54 -1.62
C ARG A 402 -5.64 3.27 -2.46
N ASN A 403 -4.55 3.19 -3.20
CA ASN A 403 -4.33 2.11 -4.16
C ASN A 403 -4.11 0.77 -3.44
N PHE A 404 -3.35 0.78 -2.35
CA PHE A 404 -3.15 -0.38 -1.50
C PHE A 404 -4.49 -0.86 -0.91
N LEU A 405 -5.26 0.04 -0.31
CA LEU A 405 -6.57 -0.30 0.28
C LEU A 405 -7.57 -0.82 -0.75
N LYS A 406 -7.54 -0.30 -1.98
CA LYS A 406 -8.37 -0.81 -3.07
C LYS A 406 -8.01 -2.26 -3.39
N ALA A 407 -6.73 -2.53 -3.69
CA ALA A 407 -6.27 -3.88 -4.00
C ALA A 407 -6.51 -4.86 -2.85
N PHE A 408 -6.22 -4.43 -1.61
CA PHE A 408 -6.48 -5.20 -0.40
C PHE A 408 -7.97 -5.57 -0.24
N ARG A 409 -8.90 -4.64 -0.48
CA ARG A 409 -10.34 -4.97 -0.35
C ARG A 409 -10.84 -5.86 -1.49
N GLU A 410 -10.32 -5.66 -2.71
CA GLU A 410 -10.70 -6.45 -3.88
C GLU A 410 -10.16 -7.89 -3.83
N SER A 411 -9.03 -8.14 -3.16
CA SER A 411 -8.39 -9.46 -3.07
C SER A 411 -8.90 -10.35 -1.92
N GLU A 412 -9.92 -9.92 -1.15
CA GLU A 412 -10.32 -10.62 0.09
C GLU A 412 -10.65 -12.09 -0.14
N GLU A 413 -11.49 -12.42 -1.12
CA GLU A 413 -11.93 -13.80 -1.33
C GLU A 413 -10.79 -14.71 -1.79
N GLU A 414 -9.92 -14.23 -2.68
CA GLU A 414 -8.72 -14.97 -3.11
C GLU A 414 -7.76 -15.23 -1.93
N ASP A 415 -7.55 -14.21 -1.10
CA ASP A 415 -6.68 -14.31 0.07
C ASP A 415 -7.25 -15.28 1.12
N VAL A 416 -8.57 -15.24 1.38
CA VAL A 416 -9.26 -16.14 2.31
C VAL A 416 -9.19 -17.58 1.79
N GLN A 417 -9.43 -17.82 0.51
CA GLN A 417 -9.32 -19.15 -0.09
C GLN A 417 -7.90 -19.70 -0.01
N THR A 418 -6.91 -18.85 -0.30
CA THR A 418 -5.49 -19.25 -0.25
C THR A 418 -5.08 -19.63 1.16
N ILE A 419 -5.32 -18.77 2.14
CA ILE A 419 -4.86 -19.01 3.52
C ILE A 419 -5.55 -20.24 4.13
N THR A 420 -6.85 -20.42 3.87
CA THR A 420 -7.62 -21.56 4.42
C THR A 420 -7.18 -22.89 3.82
N ARG A 421 -6.81 -22.90 2.53
CA ARG A 421 -6.19 -24.06 1.90
C ARG A 421 -4.87 -24.42 2.57
N TYR A 422 -3.95 -23.46 2.71
CA TYR A 422 -2.63 -23.75 3.30
C TYR A 422 -2.70 -24.15 4.77
N VAL A 423 -3.59 -23.56 5.55
CA VAL A 423 -3.82 -23.98 6.92
C VAL A 423 -4.32 -25.43 7.00
N ALA A 424 -5.04 -25.92 5.99
CA ALA A 424 -5.52 -27.29 5.93
C ALA A 424 -4.45 -28.32 5.49
N GLU A 425 -3.31 -27.87 4.94
CA GLU A 425 -2.24 -28.75 4.48
C GLU A 425 -1.63 -29.55 5.64
N GLU A 426 -1.24 -30.80 5.37
CA GLU A 426 -0.72 -31.72 6.39
C GLU A 426 0.54 -31.19 7.08
N GLU A 427 1.45 -30.61 6.30
CA GLU A 427 2.71 -30.03 6.80
C GLU A 427 2.43 -28.87 7.76
N ALA A 428 1.55 -27.94 7.39
CA ALA A 428 1.17 -26.82 8.24
C ALA A 428 0.50 -27.32 9.54
N GLN A 429 -0.42 -28.28 9.43
CA GLN A 429 -1.09 -28.88 10.59
C GLN A 429 -0.11 -29.59 11.54
N ALA A 430 0.91 -30.27 11.01
CA ALA A 430 1.95 -30.91 11.82
C ALA A 430 2.76 -29.87 12.60
N ILE A 431 3.21 -28.80 11.93
CA ILE A 431 3.97 -27.71 12.57
C ILE A 431 3.12 -27.02 13.64
N LEU A 432 1.87 -26.68 13.34
CA LEU A 432 0.94 -26.01 14.27
C LEU A 432 0.70 -26.84 15.54
N LYS A 433 0.50 -28.16 15.41
CA LYS A 433 0.36 -29.08 16.54
C LYS A 433 1.62 -29.13 17.40
N GLU A 434 2.80 -29.14 16.79
CA GLU A 434 4.08 -29.12 17.51
C GLU A 434 4.25 -27.80 18.30
N GLN A 435 3.91 -26.66 17.70
CA GLN A 435 3.98 -25.36 18.38
C GLN A 435 3.02 -25.27 19.55
N LEU A 436 1.78 -25.75 19.40
CA LEU A 436 0.80 -25.84 20.48
C LEU A 436 1.32 -26.69 21.64
N ALA A 437 1.94 -27.84 21.36
CA ALA A 437 2.54 -28.69 22.39
C ALA A 437 3.69 -28.00 23.13
N LYS A 438 4.58 -27.29 22.41
CA LYS A 438 5.66 -26.49 23.00
C LYS A 438 5.14 -25.38 23.92
N LEU A 439 4.06 -24.69 23.51
CA LEU A 439 3.43 -23.63 24.30
C LEU A 439 2.76 -24.19 25.57
N ALA A 440 2.04 -25.31 25.45
CA ALA A 440 1.43 -25.98 26.60
C ALA A 440 2.46 -26.43 27.64
N ASN A 441 3.63 -26.89 27.20
CA ASN A 441 4.73 -27.30 28.07
C ASN A 441 5.45 -26.12 28.74
N LYS A 442 5.52 -24.96 28.06
CA LYS A 442 6.06 -23.72 28.65
C LYS A 442 5.12 -23.11 29.70
N SER A 443 3.81 -23.21 29.52
CA SER A 443 2.83 -22.69 30.50
C SER A 443 2.75 -23.50 31.80
N LYS A 444 3.32 -24.71 31.82
CA LYS A 444 3.39 -25.59 33.00
C LYS A 444 4.67 -25.37 33.85
N LYS A 445 5.61 -24.57 33.36
CA LYS A 445 6.82 -24.13 34.06
C LYS A 445 6.69 -22.67 34.43
#